data_AF-A0A485BA14-F1
#
_entry.id   AF-A0A485BA14-F1
#
_cell.length_a   1.000
_cell.length_b   1.000
_cell.length_c   1.000
_cell.angle_alpha   90.00
_cell.angle_beta   90.00
_cell.angle_gamma   90.00
#
_symmetry.space_group_name_H-M   'P 1'
#
loop_
_entity.id
_entity.type
_entity.pdbx_description
1 polymer ?
#
loop_
_entity_poly.entity_id
_entity_poly.type
_entity_poly.pdbx_seq_one_letter_code
_entity_poly.pdbx_strand_id
1 'polypeptide(L)'
;MWTGMCTLTAGTASALVPVKAEGTGGAYNLAPGYYRILPVAVSGISHVVSEENWLTVPGADEESDDELRERCRNQFNLVGNYHTDAVYRSMIAGIAGLSIDRIYFEHDAPRGPGTANAYLLLDSGVISDPFVAAVNDYINTQGHHGHGDDMQCYAMPETSHDLDVVLYLPDPDNMLADERDALLSGVENLVRCAFRENTDYDVKKTWPYGRFSFSNLGREIHRTFTAVDSVTFSLRDIVSDLNVPRLTSLTVSIEHD
;
A
#
# COMPACT_ATOMS: atom_id res chain seq x y z
N MET A 1 6.35 14.74 3.64
CA MET A 1 6.12 16.02 2.93
C MET A 1 6.70 15.91 1.52
N TRP A 2 6.05 16.51 0.52
CA TRP A 2 6.44 16.50 -0.89
C TRP A 2 6.57 17.92 -1.38
N THR A 3 7.45 18.12 -2.35
CA THR A 3 7.65 19.42 -3.00
C THR A 3 7.51 19.29 -4.50
N GLY A 4 6.92 20.31 -5.10
CA GLY A 4 6.77 20.46 -6.54
C GLY A 4 6.52 21.91 -6.89
N MET A 5 6.80 22.29 -8.13
CA MET A 5 6.53 23.63 -8.64
C MET A 5 5.68 23.53 -9.90
N CYS A 6 4.63 24.35 -9.96
CA CYS A 6 3.77 24.49 -11.13
C CYS A 6 3.32 25.94 -11.25
N THR A 7 3.02 26.38 -12.47
CA THR A 7 2.39 27.67 -12.74
C THR A 7 1.02 27.42 -13.36
N LEU A 8 -0.02 27.87 -12.68
CA LEU A 8 -1.39 27.85 -13.20
C LEU A 8 -1.61 29.09 -14.06
N THR A 9 -1.91 28.88 -15.35
CA THR A 9 -2.28 29.97 -16.25
C THR A 9 -3.67 30.52 -15.91
N ALA A 10 -3.88 31.80 -16.19
CA ALA A 10 -5.17 32.44 -15.95
C ALA A 10 -6.29 31.72 -16.74
N GLY A 11 -7.40 31.43 -16.05
CA GLY A 11 -8.54 30.70 -16.62
C GLY A 11 -8.48 29.17 -16.45
N THR A 12 -7.40 28.63 -15.88
CA THR A 12 -7.25 27.19 -15.60
C THR A 12 -7.74 26.88 -14.18
N ALA A 13 -8.69 25.95 -14.05
CA ALA A 13 -9.31 25.61 -12.77
C ALA A 13 -8.48 24.63 -11.91
N SER A 14 -7.71 23.75 -12.55
CA SER A 14 -6.85 22.75 -11.91
C SER A 14 -5.67 22.37 -12.80
N ALA A 15 -4.60 21.84 -12.20
CA ALA A 15 -3.46 21.30 -12.93
C ALA A 15 -2.80 20.17 -12.15
N LEU A 16 -2.26 19.18 -12.87
CA LEU A 16 -1.40 18.15 -12.28
C LEU A 16 -0.01 18.73 -12.03
N VAL A 17 0.53 18.46 -10.85
CA VAL A 17 1.85 18.95 -10.42
C VAL A 17 2.75 17.76 -10.16
N PRO A 18 3.88 17.60 -10.88
CA PRO A 18 4.86 16.59 -10.52
C PRO A 18 5.48 16.99 -9.19
N VAL A 19 5.48 16.04 -8.24
CA VAL A 19 6.02 16.23 -6.90
C VAL A 19 7.06 15.16 -6.60
N LYS A 20 8.01 15.49 -5.73
CA LYS A 20 8.98 14.55 -5.18
C LYS A 20 8.86 14.52 -3.66
N ALA A 21 8.93 13.32 -3.09
CA ALA A 21 9.04 13.15 -1.66
C ALA A 21 10.30 13.86 -1.13
N GLU A 22 10.19 14.56 0.00
CA GLU A 22 11.34 15.18 0.66
C GLU A 22 12.26 14.15 1.34
N GLY A 23 11.72 12.97 1.65
CA GLY A 23 12.48 11.83 2.17
C GLY A 23 12.40 10.62 1.25
N THR A 24 13.10 9.58 1.66
CA THR A 24 13.05 8.23 1.06
C THR A 24 12.14 7.33 1.90
N GLY A 25 11.82 6.14 1.41
CA GLY A 25 11.04 5.15 2.16
C GLY A 25 9.61 4.97 1.65
N GLY A 26 9.02 3.83 2.03
CA GLY A 26 7.64 3.46 1.74
C GLY A 26 6.62 4.35 2.45
N ALA A 27 7.02 5.04 3.53
CA ALA A 27 6.16 5.99 4.23
C ALA A 27 5.62 7.12 3.35
N TYR A 28 6.24 7.36 2.19
CA TYR A 28 5.79 8.38 1.25
C TYR A 28 4.84 7.84 0.16
N ASN A 29 4.59 6.54 0.13
CA ASN A 29 3.68 5.86 -0.78
C ASN A 29 2.25 5.86 -0.21
N LEU A 30 1.66 7.02 0.06
CA LEU A 30 0.28 7.04 0.55
C LEU A 30 -0.73 6.72 -0.57
N ALA A 31 -1.88 6.19 -0.18
CA ALA A 31 -2.96 5.92 -1.13
C ALA A 31 -3.49 7.20 -1.82
N PRO A 32 -4.17 7.08 -2.97
CA PRO A 32 -4.90 8.19 -3.55
C PRO A 32 -5.83 8.86 -2.52
N GLY A 33 -5.97 10.18 -2.58
CA GLY A 33 -6.80 10.97 -1.66
C GLY A 33 -6.15 11.31 -0.32
N TYR A 34 -5.03 10.69 0.06
CA TYR A 34 -4.35 10.96 1.32
C TYR A 34 -3.75 12.38 1.39
N TYR A 35 -3.13 12.85 0.31
CA TYR A 35 -2.55 14.19 0.30
C TYR A 35 -3.60 15.24 0.00
N ARG A 36 -4.33 15.64 1.05
CA ARG A 36 -5.41 16.62 0.90
C ARG A 36 -5.16 17.98 1.55
N ILE A 37 -4.07 18.11 2.31
CA ILE A 37 -3.79 19.31 3.11
C ILE A 37 -2.48 19.94 2.66
N LEU A 38 -2.55 21.23 2.31
CA LEU A 38 -1.38 22.07 2.10
C LEU A 38 -0.86 22.59 3.45
N PRO A 39 0.40 22.29 3.83
CA PRO A 39 0.99 22.83 5.06
C PRO A 39 1.13 24.35 5.02
N VAL A 40 1.36 24.91 3.82
CA VAL A 40 1.43 26.36 3.58
C VAL A 40 0.34 26.72 2.58
N ALA A 41 -0.62 27.54 3.02
CA ALA A 41 -1.70 27.98 2.16
C ALA A 41 -1.18 28.83 0.99
N VAL A 42 -1.64 28.53 -0.21
CA VAL A 42 -1.36 29.31 -1.42
C VAL A 42 -2.63 30.09 -1.79
N SER A 43 -2.52 31.41 -1.92
CA SER A 43 -3.67 32.24 -2.26
C SER A 43 -4.28 31.83 -3.60
N GLY A 44 -5.61 31.67 -3.63
CA GLY A 44 -6.35 31.24 -4.82
C GLY A 44 -6.44 29.72 -5.01
N ILE A 45 -5.77 28.91 -4.18
CA ILE A 45 -5.89 27.45 -4.21
C ILE A 45 -6.88 27.00 -3.14
N SER A 46 -7.93 26.27 -3.55
CA SER A 46 -8.98 25.79 -2.64
C SER A 46 -8.65 24.45 -2.00
N HIS A 47 -8.03 23.53 -2.76
CA HIS A 47 -7.65 22.19 -2.29
C HIS A 47 -6.53 21.63 -3.17
N VAL A 48 -5.86 20.59 -2.65
CA VAL A 48 -4.92 19.74 -3.37
C VAL A 48 -5.32 18.30 -3.05
N VAL A 49 -5.14 17.36 -3.98
CA VAL A 49 -5.45 15.94 -3.77
C VAL A 49 -4.50 15.08 -4.60
N SER A 50 -4.06 13.94 -4.06
CA SER A 50 -3.44 12.88 -4.87
C SER A 50 -4.52 12.10 -5.60
N GLU A 51 -4.47 12.09 -6.93
CA GLU A 51 -5.40 11.31 -7.75
C GLU A 51 -4.94 9.85 -7.88
N GLU A 52 -5.71 9.02 -8.57
CA GLU A 52 -5.25 7.71 -8.99
C GLU A 52 -4.01 7.82 -9.89
N ASN A 53 -3.18 6.77 -9.90
CA ASN A 53 -1.95 6.73 -10.69
C ASN A 53 -0.92 7.86 -10.40
N TRP A 54 -1.05 8.57 -9.28
CA TRP A 54 -0.15 9.67 -8.92
C TRP A 54 1.28 9.21 -8.60
N LEU A 55 1.44 8.00 -8.05
CA LEU A 55 2.72 7.46 -7.58
C LEU A 55 3.54 6.88 -8.74
N THR A 56 4.29 7.73 -9.43
CA THR A 56 5.09 7.34 -10.60
C THR A 56 6.35 6.54 -10.25
N VAL A 57 6.98 6.86 -9.11
CA VAL A 57 8.14 6.12 -8.56
C VAL A 57 7.88 5.89 -7.08
N PRO A 58 7.61 4.63 -6.67
CA PRO A 58 7.46 4.27 -5.27
C PRO A 58 8.77 4.50 -4.49
N GLY A 59 8.65 4.97 -3.25
CA GLY A 59 9.72 4.91 -2.27
C GLY A 59 9.86 3.51 -1.69
N ALA A 60 11.09 3.13 -1.36
CA ALA A 60 11.42 1.86 -0.72
C ALA A 60 12.17 2.12 0.59
N ASP A 61 11.81 1.38 1.62
CA ASP A 61 12.50 1.45 2.91
C ASP A 61 13.88 0.80 2.85
N GLU A 62 14.70 1.04 3.88
CA GLU A 62 15.96 0.31 4.05
C GLU A 62 15.67 -1.18 4.23
N GLU A 63 16.40 -2.02 3.51
CA GLU A 63 16.24 -3.47 3.56
C GLU A 63 16.46 -3.99 4.99
N SER A 64 15.48 -4.71 5.52
CA SER A 64 15.58 -5.33 6.84
C SER A 64 16.43 -6.60 6.83
N ASP A 65 16.90 -7.03 8.01
CA ASP A 65 17.66 -8.28 8.15
C ASP A 65 16.91 -9.52 7.63
N ASP A 66 15.58 -9.52 7.74
CA ASP A 66 14.73 -10.62 7.27
C ASP A 66 14.62 -10.63 5.75
N GLU A 67 14.43 -9.47 5.12
CA GLU A 67 14.43 -9.30 3.66
C GLU A 67 15.80 -9.62 3.07
N LEU A 68 16.87 -9.14 3.71
CA LEU A 68 18.25 -9.45 3.33
C LEU A 68 18.50 -10.96 3.38
N ARG A 69 17.99 -11.65 4.39
CA ARG A 69 18.11 -13.11 4.51
C ARG A 69 17.42 -13.81 3.35
N GLU A 70 16.21 -13.39 3.01
CA GLU A 70 15.47 -13.95 1.88
C GLU A 70 16.17 -13.66 0.54
N ARG A 71 16.68 -12.44 0.33
CA ARG A 71 17.49 -12.09 -0.84
C ARG A 71 18.76 -12.94 -0.95
N CYS A 72 19.48 -13.13 0.17
CA CYS A 72 20.66 -13.98 0.21
C CYS A 72 20.34 -15.44 -0.13
N ARG A 73 19.21 -15.98 0.36
CA ARG A 73 18.73 -17.32 -0.02
C ARG A 73 18.43 -17.40 -1.51
N ASN A 74 17.75 -16.37 -2.05
CA ASN A 74 17.42 -16.29 -3.46
C ASN A 74 18.68 -16.25 -4.35
N GLN A 75 19.77 -15.63 -3.90
CA GLN A 75 21.03 -15.53 -4.64
C GLN A 75 21.62 -16.91 -5.01
N PHE A 76 21.47 -17.92 -4.14
CA PHE A 76 21.93 -19.28 -4.45
C PHE A 76 21.14 -19.95 -5.57
N ASN A 77 19.90 -19.52 -5.79
CA ASN A 77 19.05 -20.01 -6.88
C ASN A 77 19.35 -19.31 -8.23
N LEU A 78 20.18 -18.24 -8.23
CA LEU A 78 20.57 -17.51 -9.45
C LEU A 78 21.72 -18.16 -10.22
N VAL A 79 22.29 -19.27 -9.72
CA VAL A 79 23.51 -19.89 -10.29
C VAL A 79 23.25 -20.52 -11.68
N GLY A 80 21.99 -20.62 -12.12
CA GLY A 80 21.62 -21.05 -13.47
C GLY A 80 21.29 -19.88 -14.40
N ASN A 81 21.69 -19.96 -15.67
CA ASN A 81 21.26 -19.04 -16.75
C ASN A 81 19.79 -19.27 -17.19
N TYR A 82 18.99 -19.95 -16.36
CA TYR A 82 17.60 -20.27 -16.66
C TYR A 82 16.68 -19.26 -16.00
N HIS A 83 15.67 -18.82 -16.73
CA HIS A 83 14.65 -17.88 -16.29
C HIS A 83 13.66 -18.57 -15.35
N THR A 84 14.11 -18.80 -14.12
CA THR A 84 13.30 -19.35 -13.03
C THR A 84 12.60 -18.23 -12.25
N ASP A 85 11.60 -18.57 -11.44
CA ASP A 85 10.95 -17.62 -10.52
C ASP A 85 11.96 -16.81 -9.70
N ALA A 86 13.05 -17.43 -9.24
CA ALA A 86 14.09 -16.77 -8.46
C ALA A 86 14.81 -15.65 -9.24
N VAL A 87 15.06 -15.88 -10.54
CA VAL A 87 15.71 -14.92 -11.43
C VAL A 87 14.77 -13.75 -11.71
N TYR A 88 13.53 -14.00 -12.12
CA TYR A 88 12.54 -12.93 -12.32
C TYR A 88 12.27 -12.14 -11.04
N ARG A 89 12.10 -12.82 -9.91
CA ARG A 89 11.90 -12.18 -8.60
C ARG A 89 13.05 -11.25 -8.25
N SER A 90 14.31 -11.67 -8.47
CA SER A 90 15.48 -10.83 -8.22
C SER A 90 15.56 -9.62 -9.16
N MET A 91 15.27 -9.81 -10.45
CA MET A 91 15.30 -8.73 -11.44
C MET A 91 14.22 -7.70 -11.16
N ILE A 92 12.97 -8.15 -10.95
CA ILE A 92 11.83 -7.31 -10.60
C ILE A 92 12.10 -6.56 -9.29
N ALA A 93 12.55 -7.24 -8.24
CA ALA A 93 12.87 -6.60 -6.95
C ALA A 93 13.89 -5.47 -7.12
N GLY A 94 14.95 -5.69 -7.89
CA GLY A 94 15.99 -4.70 -8.13
C GLY A 94 15.49 -3.44 -8.88
N ILE A 95 14.67 -3.61 -9.92
CA ILE A 95 14.15 -2.46 -10.68
C ILE A 95 12.98 -1.78 -9.97
N ALA A 96 12.14 -2.55 -9.29
CA ALA A 96 10.95 -2.04 -8.62
C ALA A 96 11.25 -1.46 -7.24
N GLY A 97 12.44 -1.71 -6.68
CA GLY A 97 12.76 -1.34 -5.30
C GLY A 97 11.87 -2.09 -4.29
N LEU A 98 11.44 -3.31 -4.63
CA LEU A 98 10.56 -4.10 -3.78
C LEU A 98 11.35 -5.25 -3.15
N SER A 99 10.99 -5.61 -1.92
CA SER A 99 11.43 -6.88 -1.38
C SER A 99 10.90 -8.03 -2.22
N ILE A 100 11.70 -9.10 -2.30
CA ILE A 100 11.39 -10.26 -3.12
C ILE A 100 10.11 -10.98 -2.67
N ASP A 101 9.69 -10.83 -1.41
CA ASP A 101 8.46 -11.40 -0.85
C ASP A 101 7.19 -10.61 -1.22
N ARG A 102 7.34 -9.43 -1.85
CA ARG A 102 6.27 -8.59 -2.38
C ARG A 102 5.87 -8.92 -3.82
N ILE A 103 6.49 -9.95 -4.39
CA ILE A 103 6.31 -10.35 -5.79
C ILE A 103 5.65 -11.73 -5.79
N TYR A 104 4.50 -11.87 -6.45
CA TYR A 104 3.74 -13.12 -6.46
C TYR A 104 3.59 -13.59 -7.89
N PHE A 105 3.85 -14.87 -8.15
CA PHE A 105 3.72 -15.42 -9.50
C PHE A 105 2.42 -16.19 -9.65
N GLU A 106 1.78 -16.00 -10.80
CA GLU A 106 0.77 -16.90 -11.36
C GLU A 106 1.39 -17.57 -12.58
N HIS A 107 1.52 -18.89 -12.52
CA HIS A 107 1.99 -19.73 -13.62
C HIS A 107 0.83 -20.16 -14.50
N ASP A 108 1.11 -20.57 -15.74
CA ASP A 108 0.11 -20.95 -16.73
C ASP A 108 -0.94 -19.86 -16.93
N ALA A 109 -0.45 -18.62 -17.05
CA ALA A 109 -1.31 -17.45 -17.15
C ALA A 109 -2.27 -17.56 -18.36
N PRO A 110 -3.41 -16.83 -18.36
CA PRO A 110 -4.45 -16.98 -19.38
C PRO A 110 -4.03 -16.73 -20.84
N ARG A 111 -2.79 -16.28 -21.09
CA ARG A 111 -2.22 -16.03 -22.41
C ARG A 111 -1.69 -17.29 -23.10
N GLY A 112 -1.60 -18.42 -22.41
CA GLY A 112 -1.25 -19.73 -22.98
C GLY A 112 0.06 -20.33 -22.44
N PRO A 113 0.57 -21.40 -23.06
CA PRO A 113 1.77 -22.10 -22.60
C PRO A 113 3.01 -21.19 -22.61
N GLY A 114 3.83 -21.29 -21.56
CA GLY A 114 5.05 -20.47 -21.42
C GLY A 114 4.81 -19.07 -20.86
N THR A 115 3.59 -18.78 -20.39
CA THR A 115 3.20 -17.46 -19.88
C THR A 115 3.13 -17.46 -18.35
N ALA A 116 3.55 -16.36 -17.74
CA ALA A 116 3.47 -16.14 -16.30
C ALA A 116 3.11 -14.68 -15.99
N ASN A 117 2.38 -14.45 -14.90
CA ASN A 117 2.13 -13.11 -14.36
C ASN A 117 2.94 -12.91 -13.09
N ALA A 118 3.52 -11.72 -12.92
CA ALA A 118 4.11 -11.29 -11.68
C ALA A 118 3.26 -10.15 -11.08
N TYR A 119 2.67 -10.38 -9.92
CA TYR A 119 1.86 -9.42 -9.19
C TYR A 119 2.70 -8.73 -8.13
N LEU A 120 2.75 -7.41 -8.20
CA LEU A 120 3.58 -6.55 -7.37
C LEU A 120 2.74 -5.92 -6.25
N LEU A 121 3.26 -5.89 -5.02
CA LEU A 121 2.58 -5.31 -3.86
C LEU A 121 3.47 -4.29 -3.14
N LEU A 122 2.98 -3.08 -2.90
CA LEU A 122 3.67 -2.11 -2.04
C LEU A 122 3.33 -2.34 -0.56
N ASP A 123 4.21 -1.90 0.33
CA ASP A 123 3.94 -1.87 1.76
C ASP A 123 2.89 -0.85 2.18
N SER A 124 2.71 0.18 1.37
CA SER A 124 1.70 1.22 1.49
C SER A 124 1.42 1.80 0.10
N GLY A 125 0.20 2.29 -0.08
CA GLY A 125 -0.24 2.90 -1.32
C GLY A 125 -0.57 1.87 -2.39
N VAL A 126 -0.67 2.35 -3.62
CA VAL A 126 -1.12 1.59 -4.79
C VAL A 126 -0.06 1.72 -5.89
N ILE A 127 0.20 0.60 -6.57
CA ILE A 127 1.10 0.59 -7.72
C ILE A 127 0.40 1.26 -8.90
N SER A 128 1.06 2.24 -9.51
CA SER A 128 0.52 2.96 -10.66
C SER A 128 0.79 2.25 -11.99
N ASP A 129 -0.08 2.49 -12.97
CA ASP A 129 0.10 1.97 -14.33
C ASP A 129 1.44 2.40 -14.97
N PRO A 130 1.91 3.66 -14.84
CA PRO A 130 3.22 4.05 -15.35
C PRO A 130 4.37 3.25 -14.74
N PHE A 131 4.28 2.91 -13.46
CA PHE A 131 5.29 2.09 -12.79
C PHE A 131 5.29 0.66 -13.32
N VAL A 132 4.11 0.05 -13.46
CA VAL A 132 3.97 -1.30 -14.06
C VAL A 132 4.52 -1.32 -15.49
N ALA A 133 4.25 -0.28 -16.27
CA ALA A 133 4.77 -0.14 -17.63
C ALA A 133 6.31 -0.08 -17.65
N ALA A 134 6.92 0.66 -16.73
CA ALA A 134 8.38 0.75 -16.61
C ALA A 134 9.03 -0.60 -16.25
N VAL A 135 8.42 -1.36 -15.33
CA VAL A 135 8.89 -2.71 -14.98
C VAL A 135 8.75 -3.67 -16.15
N ASN A 136 7.63 -3.62 -16.88
CA ASN A 136 7.41 -4.45 -18.06
C ASN A 136 8.34 -4.08 -19.23
N ASP A 137 8.64 -2.80 -19.44
CA ASP A 137 9.63 -2.37 -20.44
C ASP A 137 11.01 -2.95 -20.14
N TYR A 138 11.43 -2.88 -18.88
CA TYR A 138 12.68 -3.49 -18.43
C TYR A 138 12.72 -4.99 -18.73
N ILE A 139 11.64 -5.72 -18.47
CA ILE A 139 11.66 -7.17 -18.64
C ILE A 139 11.53 -7.57 -20.11
N ASN A 140 10.53 -7.04 -20.81
CA ASN A 140 10.13 -7.51 -22.13
C ASN A 140 10.82 -6.76 -23.27
N THR A 141 11.00 -5.44 -23.17
CA THR A 141 11.60 -4.64 -24.26
C THR A 141 13.12 -4.68 -24.21
N GLN A 142 13.71 -4.67 -23.00
CA GLN A 142 15.18 -4.61 -22.84
C GLN A 142 15.85 -6.00 -22.84
N GLY A 143 15.07 -7.08 -23.01
CA GLY A 143 15.59 -8.43 -23.22
C GLY A 143 15.97 -9.18 -21.94
N HIS A 144 15.36 -8.84 -20.81
CA HIS A 144 15.56 -9.51 -19.52
C HIS A 144 14.57 -10.67 -19.29
N HIS A 145 14.32 -11.44 -20.35
CA HIS A 145 13.40 -12.58 -20.35
C HIS A 145 13.92 -13.74 -21.20
N GLY A 146 13.40 -14.95 -20.97
CA GLY A 146 13.74 -16.13 -21.75
C GLY A 146 13.13 -16.07 -23.15
N HIS A 147 13.81 -16.68 -24.13
CA HIS A 147 13.37 -16.66 -25.54
C HIS A 147 11.94 -17.19 -25.78
N GLY A 148 11.46 -18.09 -24.93
CA GLY A 148 10.11 -18.66 -25.01
C GLY A 148 9.18 -18.20 -23.88
N ASP A 149 9.63 -17.24 -23.07
CA ASP A 149 8.89 -16.79 -21.89
C ASP A 149 8.04 -15.57 -22.26
N ASP A 150 6.81 -15.56 -21.78
CA ASP A 150 5.93 -14.38 -21.76
C ASP A 150 5.61 -14.04 -20.31
N MET A 151 6.50 -13.24 -19.72
CA MET A 151 6.35 -12.72 -18.37
C MET A 151 5.68 -11.33 -18.44
N GLN A 152 4.60 -11.14 -17.70
CA GLN A 152 3.95 -9.83 -17.58
C GLN A 152 3.76 -9.44 -16.10
N CYS A 153 4.25 -8.26 -15.72
CA CYS A 153 4.02 -7.68 -14.40
C CYS A 153 2.69 -6.93 -14.34
N TYR A 154 2.03 -6.99 -13.19
CA TYR A 154 0.80 -6.27 -12.86
C TYR A 154 0.83 -5.75 -11.42
N ALA A 155 0.03 -4.74 -11.12
CA ALA A 155 -0.31 -4.42 -9.73
C ALA A 155 -1.09 -5.59 -9.11
N MET A 156 -0.89 -5.84 -7.80
CA MET A 156 -1.68 -6.81 -7.06
C MET A 156 -3.18 -6.51 -7.21
N PRO A 157 -4.02 -7.47 -7.63
CA PRO A 157 -5.46 -7.26 -7.71
C PRO A 157 -6.02 -6.91 -6.35
N GLU A 158 -7.00 -6.01 -6.32
CA GLU A 158 -7.55 -5.49 -5.07
C GLU A 158 -8.99 -6.00 -4.84
N THR A 159 -9.35 -6.21 -3.58
CA THR A 159 -10.76 -6.37 -3.18
C THR A 159 -11.18 -5.17 -2.33
N SER A 160 -12.41 -4.73 -2.51
CA SER A 160 -12.95 -3.50 -1.92
C SER A 160 -13.92 -3.83 -0.78
N HIS A 161 -13.73 -3.20 0.38
CA HIS A 161 -14.52 -3.46 1.59
C HIS A 161 -14.98 -2.16 2.24
N ASP A 162 -16.24 -2.12 2.67
CA ASP A 162 -16.77 -1.08 3.54
C ASP A 162 -16.67 -1.55 4.99
N LEU A 163 -16.06 -0.73 5.86
CA LEU A 163 -15.80 -1.11 7.25
C LEU A 163 -16.33 -0.05 8.22
N ASP A 164 -17.29 -0.46 9.04
CA ASP A 164 -17.66 0.26 10.26
C ASP A 164 -16.95 -0.34 11.48
N VAL A 165 -16.39 0.54 12.31
CA VAL A 165 -15.71 0.24 13.57
C VAL A 165 -16.39 1.02 14.70
N VAL A 166 -16.90 0.31 15.70
CA VAL A 166 -17.53 0.92 16.88
C VAL A 166 -16.64 0.66 18.09
N LEU A 167 -16.22 1.75 18.75
CA LEU A 167 -15.41 1.75 19.96
C LEU A 167 -16.32 1.92 21.18
N TYR A 168 -16.15 1.08 22.19
CA TYR A 168 -16.84 1.18 23.47
C TYR A 168 -15.86 1.69 24.52
N LEU A 169 -16.27 2.76 25.20
CA LEU A 169 -15.52 3.42 26.25
C LEU A 169 -16.36 3.47 27.53
N PRO A 170 -15.72 3.47 28.71
CA PRO A 170 -16.42 3.44 29.98
C PRO A 170 -17.15 4.76 30.31
N ASP A 171 -16.57 5.91 29.94
CA ASP A 171 -17.13 7.24 30.23
C ASP A 171 -16.92 8.21 29.04
N PRO A 172 -17.52 7.97 27.85
CA PRO A 172 -17.31 8.80 26.67
C PRO A 172 -17.81 10.23 26.84
N ASP A 173 -18.82 10.46 27.68
CA ASP A 173 -19.41 11.79 27.93
C ASP A 173 -18.47 12.74 28.68
N ASN A 174 -17.46 12.20 29.37
CA ASN A 174 -16.47 12.98 30.12
C ASN A 174 -15.19 13.29 29.31
N MET A 175 -15.06 12.78 28.07
CA MET A 175 -13.93 13.10 27.21
C MET A 175 -14.01 14.53 26.68
N LEU A 176 -12.87 15.20 26.62
CA LEU A 176 -12.77 16.47 25.90
C LEU A 176 -12.92 16.24 24.39
N ALA A 177 -13.48 17.22 23.69
CA ALA A 177 -13.68 17.13 22.24
C ALA A 177 -12.38 16.83 21.48
N ASP A 178 -11.28 17.50 21.85
CA ASP A 178 -9.96 17.29 21.24
C ASP A 178 -9.43 15.87 21.49
N GLU A 179 -9.65 15.30 22.69
CA GLU A 179 -9.25 13.93 23.02
C GLU A 179 -10.05 12.92 22.20
N ARG A 180 -11.36 13.18 22.03
CA ARG A 180 -12.26 12.34 21.23
C ARG A 180 -11.84 12.34 19.76
N ASP A 181 -11.57 13.50 19.20
CA ASP A 181 -11.17 13.64 17.80
C ASP A 181 -9.79 13.02 17.54
N ALA A 182 -8.87 13.14 18.49
CA ALA A 182 -7.56 12.49 18.43
C ALA A 182 -7.68 10.96 18.48
N LEU A 183 -8.55 10.41 19.34
CA LEU A 183 -8.81 8.98 19.42
C LEU A 183 -9.41 8.44 18.12
N LEU A 184 -10.47 9.08 17.61
CA LEU A 184 -11.12 8.68 16.37
C LEU A 184 -10.15 8.70 15.19
N SER A 185 -9.41 9.81 15.03
CA SER A 185 -8.43 9.95 13.96
C SER A 185 -7.28 8.95 14.08
N GLY A 186 -6.84 8.67 15.32
CA GLY A 186 -5.79 7.69 15.59
C GLY A 186 -6.22 6.27 15.22
N VAL A 187 -7.42 5.85 15.66
CA VAL A 187 -7.98 4.54 15.31
C VAL A 187 -8.21 4.44 13.81
N GLU A 188 -8.75 5.48 13.18
CA GLU A 188 -8.94 5.53 11.72
C GLU A 188 -7.61 5.29 11.01
N ASN A 189 -6.56 6.04 11.35
CA ASN A 189 -5.25 5.89 10.72
C ASN A 189 -4.60 4.53 10.99
N LEU A 190 -4.81 3.93 12.17
CA LEU A 190 -4.34 2.58 12.48
C LEU A 190 -5.01 1.54 11.59
N VAL A 191 -6.34 1.59 11.47
CA VAL A 191 -7.10 0.68 10.60
C VAL A 191 -6.66 0.87 9.16
N ARG A 192 -6.54 2.10 8.66
CA ARG A 192 -6.06 2.37 7.31
C ARG A 192 -4.61 1.91 7.07
N CYS A 193 -3.74 1.95 8.09
CA CYS A 193 -2.41 1.35 8.03
C CYS A 193 -2.48 -0.16 7.78
N ALA A 194 -3.38 -0.86 8.50
CA ALA A 194 -3.59 -2.30 8.31
C ALA A 194 -4.07 -2.63 6.87
N PHE A 195 -4.82 -1.72 6.24
CA PHE A 195 -5.23 -1.82 4.84
C PHE A 195 -4.26 -1.14 3.85
N ARG A 196 -3.03 -0.83 4.31
CA ARG A 196 -1.90 -0.33 3.52
C ARG A 196 -2.15 1.03 2.85
N GLU A 197 -2.95 1.90 3.46
CA GLU A 197 -3.15 3.25 2.91
C GLU A 197 -2.13 4.26 3.46
N ASN A 198 -1.55 3.98 4.63
CA ASN A 198 -0.43 4.69 5.24
C ASN A 198 0.56 3.72 5.93
N THR A 199 1.55 4.27 6.64
CA THR A 199 2.53 3.51 7.43
C THR A 199 2.69 4.06 8.84
N ASP A 200 1.66 4.72 9.37
CA ASP A 200 1.77 5.49 10.63
C ASP A 200 1.84 4.57 11.86
N TYR A 201 1.47 3.29 11.71
CA TYR A 201 1.40 2.30 12.78
C TYR A 201 2.08 0.99 12.40
N ASP A 202 2.76 0.37 13.36
CA ASP A 202 3.25 -1.01 13.23
C ASP A 202 2.12 -1.99 13.58
N VAL A 203 1.37 -2.39 12.55
CA VAL A 203 0.20 -3.28 12.63
C VAL A 203 0.26 -4.37 11.58
N LYS A 204 -0.44 -5.47 11.81
CA LYS A 204 -0.56 -6.50 10.78
C LYS A 204 -1.32 -5.95 9.59
N LYS A 205 -0.68 -5.98 8.43
CA LYS A 205 -1.25 -5.56 7.16
C LYS A 205 -2.05 -6.67 6.49
N THR A 206 -2.90 -6.30 5.54
CA THR A 206 -3.56 -7.25 4.62
C THR A 206 -2.54 -7.90 3.68
N TRP A 207 -2.75 -9.18 3.34
CA TRP A 207 -1.81 -9.98 2.54
C TRP A 207 -2.53 -10.91 1.57
N PRO A 208 -2.00 -11.11 0.34
CA PRO A 208 -2.40 -12.21 -0.54
C PRO A 208 -2.14 -13.57 0.13
N TYR A 209 -2.98 -14.55 -0.20
CA TYR A 209 -2.97 -15.90 0.40
C TYR A 209 -3.03 -15.91 1.94
N GLY A 210 -3.49 -14.80 2.54
CA GLY A 210 -3.52 -14.58 3.96
C GLY A 210 -4.93 -14.41 4.50
N ARG A 211 -5.10 -14.76 5.78
CA ARG A 211 -6.29 -14.38 6.55
C ARG A 211 -5.99 -13.10 7.31
N PHE A 212 -6.73 -12.03 7.01
CA PHE A 212 -6.76 -10.84 7.84
C PHE A 212 -7.77 -11.03 8.97
N SER A 213 -7.29 -11.04 10.22
CA SER A 213 -8.13 -11.30 11.38
C SER A 213 -8.51 -10.03 12.12
N PHE A 214 -9.83 -9.78 12.23
CA PHE A 214 -10.35 -8.62 12.96
C PHE A 214 -10.15 -8.74 14.47
N SER A 215 -10.05 -9.97 15.00
CA SER A 215 -9.66 -10.18 16.40
C SER A 215 -8.23 -9.68 16.68
N ASN A 216 -7.31 -9.83 15.73
CA ASN A 216 -5.96 -9.29 15.85
C ASN A 216 -5.97 -7.76 15.73
N LEU A 217 -6.75 -7.22 14.79
CA LEU A 217 -6.91 -5.77 14.63
C LEU A 217 -7.46 -5.14 15.92
N GLY A 218 -8.50 -5.73 16.52
CA GLY A 218 -9.04 -5.26 17.80
C GLY A 218 -8.01 -5.31 18.93
N ARG A 219 -7.18 -6.36 18.98
CA ARG A 219 -6.06 -6.43 19.93
C ARG A 219 -5.02 -5.32 19.70
N GLU A 220 -4.71 -4.98 18.45
CA GLU A 220 -3.78 -3.90 18.11
C GLU A 220 -4.36 -2.52 18.47
N ILE A 221 -5.67 -2.33 18.28
CA ILE A 221 -6.39 -1.14 18.75
C ILE A 221 -6.29 -1.01 20.27
N HIS A 222 -6.65 -2.05 21.04
CA HIS A 222 -6.58 -1.99 22.51
C HIS A 222 -5.16 -1.78 23.04
N ARG A 223 -4.15 -2.35 22.38
CA ARG A 223 -2.74 -2.14 22.75
C ARG A 223 -2.29 -0.69 22.53
N THR A 224 -2.80 -0.05 21.49
CA THR A 224 -2.39 1.31 21.08
C THR A 224 -3.21 2.39 21.78
N PHE A 225 -4.51 2.16 21.95
CA PHE A 225 -5.48 3.09 22.52
C PHE A 225 -6.08 2.50 23.79
N THR A 226 -5.39 2.68 24.91
CA THR A 226 -5.76 2.09 26.21
C THR A 226 -7.07 2.60 26.80
N ALA A 227 -7.66 3.65 26.22
CA ALA A 227 -8.98 4.18 26.61
C ALA A 227 -10.15 3.35 26.05
N VAL A 228 -9.89 2.48 25.06
CA VAL A 228 -10.91 1.63 24.44
C VAL A 228 -11.02 0.32 25.21
N ASP A 229 -12.19 0.05 25.80
CA ASP A 229 -12.46 -1.18 26.55
C ASP A 229 -12.86 -2.33 25.62
N SER A 230 -13.63 -2.02 24.57
CA SER A 230 -14.08 -2.98 23.58
C SER A 230 -14.21 -2.34 22.20
N VAL A 231 -14.14 -3.19 21.16
CA VAL A 231 -14.31 -2.78 19.76
C VAL A 231 -15.12 -3.82 19.01
N THR A 232 -16.02 -3.35 18.15
CA THR A 232 -16.76 -4.21 17.23
C THR A 232 -16.53 -3.75 15.79
N PHE A 233 -16.55 -4.74 14.89
CA PHE A 233 -16.36 -4.54 13.46
C PHE A 233 -17.58 -5.08 12.73
N SER A 234 -18.03 -4.36 11.71
CA SER A 234 -19.09 -4.80 10.80
C SER A 234 -18.70 -6.02 9.95
N LEU A 235 -17.40 -6.19 9.68
CA LEU A 235 -16.86 -7.29 8.89
C LEU A 235 -16.35 -8.44 9.76
N ARG A 236 -16.31 -9.63 9.14
CA ARG A 236 -15.60 -10.80 9.66
C ARG A 236 -14.23 -10.91 9.01
N ASP A 237 -13.41 -11.83 9.51
CA ASP A 237 -12.11 -12.17 8.92
C ASP A 237 -12.19 -12.31 7.39
N ILE A 238 -11.24 -11.68 6.70
CA ILE A 238 -11.13 -11.72 5.24
C ILE A 238 -10.06 -12.76 4.87
N VAL A 239 -10.38 -13.65 3.94
CA VAL A 239 -9.43 -14.60 3.36
C VAL A 239 -9.14 -14.18 1.94
N SER A 240 -7.86 -13.92 1.64
CA SER A 240 -7.43 -13.44 0.34
C SER A 240 -6.83 -14.58 -0.46
N ASP A 241 -7.13 -14.62 -1.77
CA ASP A 241 -6.40 -15.43 -2.74
C ASP A 241 -5.22 -14.61 -3.28
N LEU A 242 -4.99 -14.60 -4.59
CA LEU A 242 -4.04 -13.70 -5.26
C LEU A 242 -4.64 -12.28 -5.41
N ASN A 243 -5.00 -11.68 -4.28
CA ASN A 243 -5.49 -10.32 -4.18
C ASN A 243 -5.18 -9.72 -2.81
N VAL A 244 -5.33 -8.40 -2.67
CA VAL A 244 -5.14 -7.67 -1.41
C VAL A 244 -6.40 -6.89 -1.03
N PRO A 245 -6.93 -7.05 0.20
CA PRO A 245 -8.03 -6.22 0.70
C PRO A 245 -7.65 -4.75 0.89
N ARG A 246 -8.54 -3.87 0.42
CA ARG A 246 -8.53 -2.40 0.54
C ARG A 246 -9.86 -1.89 1.08
N LEU A 247 -9.85 -0.66 1.60
CA LEU A 247 -11.06 0.00 2.08
C LEU A 247 -11.66 0.85 0.96
N THR A 248 -12.98 0.74 0.78
CA THR A 248 -13.76 1.70 0.00
C THR A 248 -14.26 2.81 0.89
N SER A 249 -14.73 2.45 2.09
CA SER A 249 -15.12 3.39 3.13
C SER A 249 -14.72 2.87 4.51
N LEU A 250 -14.50 3.81 5.43
CA LEU A 250 -14.20 3.54 6.83
C LEU A 250 -14.96 4.53 7.69
N THR A 251 -15.80 4.01 8.59
CA THR A 251 -16.48 4.80 9.62
C THR A 251 -15.97 4.35 10.97
N VAL A 252 -15.51 5.28 11.80
CA VAL A 252 -15.17 5.02 13.20
C VAL A 252 -16.11 5.82 14.09
N SER A 253 -16.82 5.13 14.98
CA SER A 253 -17.73 5.74 15.96
C SER A 253 -17.39 5.31 17.38
N ILE A 254 -17.91 6.08 18.34
CA ILE A 254 -17.83 5.78 19.76
C ILE A 254 -19.25 5.58 20.26
N GLU A 255 -19.46 4.48 21.00
CA GLU A 255 -20.67 4.20 21.75
C GLU A 255 -20.34 4.04 23.25
N HIS A 256 -21.37 4.21 24.08
CA HIS A 256 -21.28 3.95 25.51
C HIS A 256 -21.43 2.44 25.74
N ASP A 257 -20.63 1.87 26.65
CA ASP A 257 -20.76 0.47 27.08
C ASP A 257 -22.09 0.21 27.83
#